data_AF-A0A811R150-F1
#
_entry.id   AF-A0A811R150-F1
#
_cell.length_a   1.000
_cell.length_b   1.000
_cell.length_c   1.000
_cell.angle_alpha   90.00
_cell.angle_beta   90.00
_cell.angle_gamma   90.00
#
_symmetry.space_group_name_H-M   'P 1'
#
loop_
_entity.id
_entity.type
_entity.pdbx_description
1 polymer ?
#
loop_
_entity_poly.entity_id
_entity_poly.type
_entity_poly.pdbx_seq_one_letter_code
_entity_poly.pdbx_strand_id
1 'polypeptide(L)'
;MTSPPGEKVENELGIIWPTHITRRLDSDFKRRLIKALTKPVAPKEYYRLFETVTIRTPLIKLRQDYNETKLYPVEEMDNSYLDYYPDLADQIMKSGHRNGLALMRGFLFWLQNNVHEDQFKPWVDDSKEQEVICLVD
;
A
#
# COMPACT_ATOMS: atom_id res chain seq x y z
N MET A 1 24.10 26.15 10.09
CA MET A 1 22.70 25.75 9.84
C MET A 1 22.73 24.35 9.29
N THR A 2 22.51 23.36 10.14
CA THR A 2 22.59 21.95 9.78
C THR A 2 21.16 21.45 9.64
N SER A 3 20.70 21.26 8.40
CA SER A 3 19.37 20.68 8.14
C SER A 3 19.21 19.33 8.85
N PRO A 4 17.99 18.96 9.28
CA PRO A 4 17.73 17.67 9.89
C PRO A 4 18.17 16.54 8.95
N PRO A 5 18.73 15.43 9.47
CA PRO A 5 19.17 14.30 8.64
C PRO A 5 18.09 13.71 7.72
N GLY A 6 16.80 13.97 8.00
CA GLY A 6 15.66 13.52 7.20
C GLY A 6 15.45 14.31 5.91
N GLU A 7 15.76 15.61 5.89
CA GLU A 7 15.37 16.54 4.81
C GLU A 7 16.16 16.30 3.50
N LYS A 8 17.37 15.74 3.61
CA LYS A 8 18.24 15.47 2.45
C LYS A 8 17.79 14.25 1.63
N VAL A 9 17.19 13.26 2.26
CA VAL A 9 16.78 12.01 1.58
C VAL A 9 15.59 12.24 0.64
N GLU A 10 14.82 13.30 0.89
CA GLU A 10 13.58 13.66 0.20
C GLU A 10 13.85 14.21 -1.22
N ASN A 11 14.99 14.89 -1.41
CA ASN A 11 15.33 15.56 -2.67
C ASN A 11 16.13 14.69 -3.65
N GLU A 12 16.77 13.60 -3.20
CA GLU A 12 17.67 12.82 -4.07
C GLU A 12 16.96 11.87 -5.04
N LEU A 13 15.66 11.61 -4.87
CA LEU A 13 14.92 10.63 -5.68
C LEU A 13 13.82 11.23 -6.57
N GLY A 14 13.47 12.52 -6.40
CA GLY A 14 12.40 13.17 -7.14
C GLY A 14 11.00 12.56 -6.89
N ILE A 15 10.85 11.81 -5.80
CA ILE A 15 9.57 11.22 -5.38
C ILE A 15 9.04 12.10 -4.25
N ILE A 16 7.97 12.85 -4.53
CA ILE A 16 7.27 13.64 -3.52
C ILE A 16 6.38 12.67 -2.73
N TRP A 17 6.87 12.22 -1.58
CA TRP A 17 6.05 11.46 -0.66
C TRP A 17 4.92 12.34 -0.12
N PRO A 18 3.71 11.80 0.05
CA PRO A 18 2.66 12.57 0.70
C PRO A 18 3.12 12.96 2.11
N THR A 19 2.91 14.22 2.45
CA THR A 19 3.47 14.90 3.64
C THR A 19 3.07 14.21 4.96
N HIS A 20 2.03 13.39 4.96
CA HIS A 20 1.63 12.60 6.11
C HIS A 20 2.65 11.50 6.47
N ILE A 21 3.40 10.94 5.51
CA ILE A 21 4.42 9.91 5.79
C ILE A 21 5.60 10.55 6.52
N THR A 22 6.05 11.73 6.07
CA THR A 22 7.20 12.42 6.67
C THR A 22 6.87 12.95 8.06
N ARG A 23 5.64 13.40 8.29
CA ARG A 23 5.15 13.92 9.58
C ARG A 23 4.96 12.86 10.68
N ARG A 24 4.78 11.58 10.33
CA ARG A 24 4.65 10.50 11.34
C ARG A 24 5.94 10.33 12.16
N LEU A 25 5.80 9.85 13.40
CA LEU A 25 6.94 9.55 14.28
C LEU A 25 7.91 8.58 13.60
N ASP A 26 9.20 8.69 13.93
CA ASP A 26 10.21 7.78 13.41
C ASP A 26 10.07 6.40 14.06
N SER A 27 9.43 5.48 13.36
CA SER A 27 9.18 4.11 13.80
C SER A 27 9.92 3.09 12.93
N ASP A 28 10.05 1.84 13.41
CA ASP A 28 10.66 0.78 12.60
C ASP A 28 9.88 0.57 11.29
N PHE A 29 8.55 0.60 11.37
CA PHE A 29 7.69 0.52 10.18
C PHE A 29 8.00 1.65 9.20
N LYS A 30 8.06 2.91 9.65
CA LYS A 30 8.37 4.07 8.80
C LYS A 30 9.73 3.90 8.11
N ARG A 31 10.77 3.50 8.86
CA ARG A 31 12.13 3.34 8.31
C ARG A 31 12.20 2.23 7.26
N ARG A 32 11.55 1.09 7.51
CA ARG A 32 11.48 -0.03 6.57
C ARG A 32 10.64 0.30 5.34
N LEU A 33 9.54 1.03 5.51
CA LEU A 33 8.71 1.54 4.43
C LEU A 33 9.52 2.48 3.54
N ILE A 34 10.16 3.51 4.11
CA ILE A 34 11.01 4.43 3.36
C ILE A 34 12.10 3.67 2.61
N LYS A 35 12.76 2.69 3.23
CA LYS A 35 13.75 1.84 2.55
C LYS A 35 13.18 1.03 1.38
N ALA A 36 11.95 0.53 1.48
CA ALA A 36 11.30 -0.17 0.38
C ALA A 36 10.95 0.79 -0.78
N LEU A 37 10.54 2.00 -0.42
CA LEU A 37 10.12 3.05 -1.32
C LEU A 37 11.28 3.72 -2.07
N THR A 38 12.46 3.85 -1.44
CA THR A 38 13.66 4.45 -2.04
C THR A 38 14.39 3.56 -3.05
N LYS A 39 13.92 2.32 -3.27
CA LYS A 39 14.49 1.44 -4.29
C LYS A 39 14.44 2.11 -5.68
N PRO A 40 15.45 1.91 -6.55
CA PRO A 40 15.44 2.50 -7.88
C PRO A 40 14.24 2.03 -8.70
N VAL A 41 13.72 2.89 -9.58
CA VAL A 41 12.59 2.58 -10.45
C VAL A 41 13.03 1.59 -11.52
N ALA A 42 12.43 0.40 -11.54
CA ALA A 42 12.62 -0.58 -12.61
C ALA A 42 11.31 -0.68 -13.44
N PRO A 43 11.32 -0.38 -14.76
CA PRO A 43 10.10 -0.45 -15.57
C PRO A 43 9.40 -1.81 -15.53
N LYS A 44 10.16 -2.91 -15.53
CA LYS A 44 9.62 -4.27 -15.40
C LYS A 44 8.92 -4.51 -14.06
N GLU A 45 9.36 -3.84 -13.00
CA GLU A 45 8.75 -3.96 -11.69
C GLU A 45 7.36 -3.36 -11.68
N TYR A 46 7.16 -2.20 -12.33
CA TYR A 46 5.84 -1.58 -12.43
C TYR A 46 4.80 -2.57 -12.97
N TYR A 47 5.07 -3.19 -14.11
CA TYR A 47 4.12 -4.13 -14.72
C TYR A 47 3.84 -5.34 -13.83
N ARG A 48 4.88 -5.89 -13.18
CA ARG A 48 4.73 -7.02 -12.25
C ARG A 48 3.88 -6.66 -11.03
N LEU A 49 4.13 -5.49 -10.42
CA LEU A 49 3.35 -5.05 -9.27
C LEU A 49 1.92 -4.72 -9.69
N PHE A 50 1.74 -4.08 -10.84
CA PHE A 50 0.43 -3.72 -11.38
C PHE A 50 -0.42 -4.97 -11.65
N GLU A 51 0.16 -5.98 -12.30
CA GLU A 51 -0.47 -7.30 -12.46
C GLU A 51 -0.85 -7.91 -11.11
N THR A 52 0.04 -7.86 -10.12
CA THR A 52 -0.21 -8.39 -8.77
C THR A 52 -1.38 -7.69 -8.08
N VAL A 53 -1.52 -6.37 -8.21
CA VAL A 53 -2.61 -5.63 -7.54
C VAL A 53 -3.93 -5.66 -8.31
N THR A 54 -3.91 -5.99 -9.60
CA THR A 54 -5.09 -6.09 -10.47
C THR A 54 -5.60 -7.52 -10.67
N ILE A 55 -4.85 -8.53 -10.23
CA ILE A 55 -5.26 -9.93 -10.36
C ILE A 55 -6.57 -10.17 -9.61
N ARG A 56 -7.56 -10.72 -10.31
CA ARG A 56 -8.81 -11.21 -9.75
C ARG A 56 -8.69 -12.73 -9.61
N THR A 57 -8.77 -13.23 -8.38
CA THR A 57 -8.61 -14.68 -8.11
C THR A 57 -9.95 -15.35 -8.33
N PRO A 58 -10.08 -16.46 -9.09
CA PRO A 58 -11.36 -17.14 -9.20
C PRO A 58 -11.86 -17.60 -7.82
N LEU A 59 -13.14 -17.33 -7.49
CA LEU A 59 -13.73 -17.84 -6.25
C LEU A 59 -13.87 -19.36 -6.34
N ILE A 60 -13.29 -20.05 -5.37
CA ILE A 60 -13.42 -21.51 -5.24
C ILE A 60 -14.31 -21.79 -4.04
N LYS A 61 -15.47 -22.40 -4.26
CA LYS A 61 -16.34 -22.86 -3.17
C LYS A 61 -15.92 -24.24 -2.73
N LEU A 62 -15.73 -24.39 -1.42
CA LEU A 62 -15.46 -25.66 -0.78
C LEU A 62 -16.80 -26.29 -0.39
N ARG A 63 -17.09 -27.47 -0.94
CA ARG A 63 -18.24 -28.28 -0.53
C ARG A 63 -17.74 -29.51 0.18
N GLN A 64 -18.13 -29.67 1.44
CA GLN A 64 -17.92 -30.90 2.19
C GLN A 64 -19.11 -31.83 1.96
N ASP A 65 -18.86 -32.94 1.29
CA ASP A 65 -19.76 -34.10 1.30
C ASP A 65 -19.28 -35.07 2.40
N TYR A 66 -20.12 -36.01 2.84
CA TYR A 66 -19.87 -36.91 3.98
C TYR A 66 -18.56 -37.71 3.95
N ASN A 67 -17.85 -37.78 2.81
CA ASN A 67 -16.59 -38.52 2.66
C ASN A 67 -15.50 -37.77 1.87
N GLU A 68 -15.83 -36.63 1.23
CA GLU A 68 -14.90 -35.93 0.34
C GLU A 68 -15.13 -34.42 0.37
N THR A 69 -14.02 -33.67 0.30
CA THR A 69 -14.06 -32.22 0.10
C THR A 69 -13.83 -31.93 -1.38
N LYS A 70 -14.81 -31.32 -2.06
CA LYS A 70 -14.72 -30.96 -3.48
C LYS A 70 -14.63 -29.44 -3.63
N LEU A 71 -13.71 -29.02 -4.49
CA LEU A 71 -13.54 -27.64 -4.91
C LEU A 71 -14.34 -27.41 -6.19
N TYR A 72 -15.26 -26.45 -6.17
CA TYR A 72 -16.01 -26.05 -7.34
C TYR A 72 -15.62 -24.61 -7.72
N PRO A 73 -15.14 -24.37 -8.96
CA PRO A 73 -14.95 -23.01 -9.44
C PRO A 73 -16.32 -22.34 -9.55
N VAL A 74 -16.46 -21.17 -8.95
CA VAL A 74 -17.61 -20.29 -9.13
C VAL A 74 -17.31 -19.43 -10.36
N GLU A 75 -18.32 -19.14 -11.18
CA GLU A 75 -18.18 -18.20 -12.30
C GLU A 75 -17.82 -16.77 -11.83
N GLU A 76 -18.02 -16.49 -10.54
CA GLU A 76 -17.64 -15.24 -9.89
C GLU A 76 -16.12 -15.20 -9.64
N MET A 77 -15.49 -14.12 -10.07
CA MET A 77 -14.11 -13.82 -9.72
C MET A 77 -14.10 -13.03 -8.40
N ASP A 78 -13.17 -13.34 -7.52
CA ASP A 78 -12.85 -12.50 -6.37
C ASP A 78 -12.35 -11.14 -6.85
N ASN A 79 -12.61 -10.13 -6.03
CA ASN A 79 -12.14 -8.78 -6.24
C ASN A 79 -10.61 -8.74 -6.21
N SER A 80 -10.01 -7.92 -7.08
CA SER A 80 -8.59 -7.61 -6.99
C SER A 80 -8.30 -6.69 -5.81
N TYR A 81 -7.03 -6.52 -5.44
CA TYR A 81 -6.67 -5.54 -4.43
C TYR A 81 -7.15 -4.13 -4.78
N LEU A 82 -7.10 -3.74 -6.05
CA LEU A 82 -7.61 -2.42 -6.48
C LEU A 82 -9.14 -2.31 -6.44
N ASP A 83 -9.86 -3.43 -6.53
CA ASP A 83 -11.31 -3.44 -6.33
C ASP A 83 -11.67 -3.24 -4.83
N TYR A 84 -10.83 -3.76 -3.92
CA TYR A 84 -10.99 -3.55 -2.46
C TYR A 84 -10.55 -2.15 -1.98
N TYR A 85 -9.59 -1.52 -2.66
CA TYR A 85 -9.02 -0.21 -2.31
C TYR A 85 -9.17 0.78 -3.49
N PRO A 86 -10.38 1.29 -3.74
CA PRO A 86 -10.64 2.17 -4.88
C PRO A 86 -9.92 3.53 -4.77
N ASP A 87 -9.64 3.98 -3.55
CA ASP A 87 -8.85 5.18 -3.25
C ASP A 87 -7.39 5.03 -3.74
N LEU A 88 -6.79 3.87 -3.50
CA LEU A 88 -5.46 3.53 -4.00
C LEU A 88 -5.48 3.41 -5.52
N ALA A 89 -6.49 2.74 -6.07
CA ALA A 89 -6.63 2.55 -7.51
C ALA A 89 -6.68 3.91 -8.23
N ASP A 90 -7.51 4.83 -7.76
CA ASP A 90 -7.65 6.17 -8.32
C ASP A 90 -6.31 6.95 -8.27
N GLN A 91 -5.58 6.89 -7.15
CA GLN A 91 -4.27 7.51 -7.04
C GLN A 91 -3.25 6.92 -8.02
N ILE A 92 -3.21 5.59 -8.17
CA ILE A 92 -2.32 4.93 -9.13
C ILE A 92 -2.63 5.39 -10.55
N MET A 93 -3.90 5.40 -10.96
CA MET A 93 -4.31 5.77 -12.33
C MET A 93 -4.08 7.23 -12.65
N LYS A 94 -4.24 8.13 -11.68
CA LYS A 94 -3.99 9.58 -11.83
C LYS A 94 -2.50 9.94 -11.75
N SER A 95 -1.68 9.03 -11.25
CA SER A 95 -0.25 9.25 -11.04
C SER A 95 0.58 8.79 -12.24
N GLY A 96 1.73 9.44 -12.46
CA GLY A 96 2.71 8.96 -13.44
C GLY A 96 3.38 7.66 -12.99
N HIS A 97 4.02 6.96 -13.94
CA HIS A 97 4.63 5.63 -13.73
C HIS A 97 5.53 5.51 -12.48
N ARG A 98 6.31 6.57 -12.17
CA ARG A 98 7.16 6.62 -10.97
C ARG A 98 6.36 6.64 -9.66
N ASN A 99 5.34 7.50 -9.60
CA ASN A 99 4.50 7.65 -8.41
C ASN A 99 3.56 6.45 -8.23
N GLY A 100 3.02 5.91 -9.33
CA GLY A 100 2.23 4.68 -9.30
C GLY A 100 3.04 3.49 -8.78
N LEU A 101 4.31 3.36 -9.19
CA LEU A 101 5.21 2.34 -8.64
C LEU A 101 5.41 2.51 -7.13
N ALA A 102 5.63 3.74 -6.68
CA ALA A 102 5.81 4.06 -5.27
C ALA A 102 4.56 3.70 -4.43
N LEU A 103 3.36 4.02 -4.93
CA LEU A 103 2.08 3.63 -4.32
C LEU A 103 1.94 2.11 -4.21
N MET A 104 2.20 1.37 -5.30
CA MET A 104 2.12 -0.09 -5.30
C MET A 104 3.14 -0.74 -4.35
N ARG A 105 4.36 -0.20 -4.27
CA ARG A 105 5.36 -0.65 -3.29
C ARG A 105 4.90 -0.41 -1.86
N GLY A 106 4.36 0.78 -1.58
CA GLY A 106 3.83 1.12 -0.25
C GLY A 106 2.67 0.21 0.14
N PHE A 107 1.76 -0.06 -0.80
CA PHE A 107 0.63 -0.97 -0.62
C PHE A 107 1.08 -2.39 -0.30
N LEU A 108 1.93 -2.99 -1.14
CA LEU A 108 2.39 -4.37 -0.92
C LEU A 108 3.28 -4.50 0.31
N PHE A 109 4.07 -3.47 0.63
CA PHE A 109 4.82 -3.42 1.88
C PHE A 109 3.89 -3.44 3.08
N TRP A 110 2.86 -2.58 3.08
CA TRP A 110 1.86 -2.56 4.15
C TRP A 110 1.16 -3.91 4.28
N LEU A 111 0.73 -4.51 3.17
CA LEU A 111 0.06 -5.82 3.16
C LEU A 111 0.91 -6.93 3.79
N GLN A 112 2.23 -6.90 3.55
CA GLN A 112 3.17 -7.87 4.12
C GLN A 112 3.56 -7.61 5.58
N ASN A 113 3.27 -6.43 6.11
CA ASN A 113 3.73 -5.97 7.42
C ASN A 113 2.58 -5.43 8.29
N ASN A 114 1.35 -5.84 8.02
CA ASN A 114 0.12 -5.35 8.67
C ASN A 114 -0.17 -5.99 10.05
N VAL A 115 0.87 -6.39 10.79
CA VAL A 115 0.77 -7.02 12.12
C VAL A 115 1.22 -6.09 13.25
N HIS A 116 1.78 -4.91 12.95
CA HIS A 116 2.40 -4.02 13.94
C HIS A 116 1.48 -2.87 14.38
N GLU A 117 1.52 -2.48 15.65
CA GLU A 117 0.65 -1.42 16.21
C GLU A 117 0.91 -0.02 15.62
N ASP A 118 2.13 0.24 15.12
CA ASP A 118 2.54 1.51 14.50
C ASP A 118 2.29 1.57 12.99
N GLN A 119 1.59 0.58 12.44
CA GLN A 119 1.33 0.50 11.00
C GLN A 119 0.35 1.55 10.52
N PHE A 120 0.54 1.98 9.27
CA PHE A 120 -0.38 2.87 8.61
C PHE A 120 -0.42 2.63 7.11
N LYS A 121 -1.54 3.01 6.48
CA LYS A 121 -1.71 2.91 5.04
C LYS A 121 -0.91 4.03 4.37
N PRO A 122 0.16 3.74 3.60
CA PRO A 122 1.02 4.78 3.04
C PRO A 122 0.37 5.67 1.98
N TRP A 123 -0.81 5.28 1.48
CA TRP A 123 -1.57 6.01 0.48
C TRP A 123 -2.76 6.79 1.08
N VAL A 124 -2.98 6.70 2.40
CA VAL A 124 -4.08 7.38 3.10
C VAL A 124 -3.51 8.35 4.13
N ASP A 125 -4.00 9.59 4.11
CA ASP A 125 -3.68 10.60 5.10
C ASP A 125 -4.64 10.53 6.28
N ASP A 126 -4.41 9.59 7.19
CA ASP A 126 -5.22 9.44 8.42
C ASP A 126 -5.00 10.58 9.43
N SER A 127 -4.04 11.50 9.18
CA SER A 127 -3.76 12.60 10.11
C SER A 127 -4.94 13.56 10.29
N LYS A 128 -5.90 13.54 9.34
CA LYS A 128 -7.15 14.30 9.41
C LYS A 128 -8.22 13.65 10.30
N GLU A 129 -8.13 12.35 10.57
CA GLU A 129 -9.12 11.66 11.41
C GLU A 129 -8.81 11.81 12.91
N GLN A 130 -7.54 12.03 13.25
CA GLN A 130 -7.11 12.18 14.64
C GLN A 130 -7.44 13.55 15.26
N GLU A 131 -7.78 14.56 14.45
CA GLU A 131 -8.30 15.84 14.93
C GLU A 131 -9.72 15.73 15.52
N VAL A 132 -10.48 14.68 15.19
CA VAL A 132 -11.91 14.57 15.58
C VAL A 132 -12.10 13.93 16.96
N ILE A 133 -11.13 13.15 17.47
CA ILE A 133 -11.35 12.34 18.70
C ILE A 133 -10.94 13.09 20.00
N CYS A 134 -10.30 14.25 19.92
CA CYS A 134 -9.92 15.04 21.12
C CYS A 134 -10.92 16.14 21.51
N LEU A 135 -12.12 16.18 20.89
CA LEU A 135 -13.17 17.14 21.25
C LEU A 135 -14.43 16.43 21.74
N VAL A 136 -14.33 15.78 22.90
CA VAL A 136 -15.48 15.63 23.80
C VAL A 136 -14.95 15.84 25.21
N ASP A 137 -15.19 17.04 25.74
CA ASP A 137 -15.07 17.38 27.16
C ASP A 137 -16.01 16.53 28.03
#